data_AF-A0A3C1B7W2-F1
#
_entry.id   AF-A0A3C1B7W2-F1
#
_cell.length_a   1.000
_cell.length_b   1.000
_cell.length_c   1.000
_cell.angle_alpha   90.00
_cell.angle_beta   90.00
_cell.angle_gamma   90.00
#
_symmetry.space_group_name_H-M   'P 1'
#
loop_
_entity.id
_entity.type
_entity.pdbx_description
1 polymer ?
#
loop_
_entity_poly.entity_id
_entity_poly.type
_entity_poly.pdbx_seq_one_letter_code
_entity_poly.pdbx_strand_id
1 'polypeptide(L)'
;STPISASSFDSTSAENRLLKTFKLATLDSHGGFSRAELSALGAIVDYLDITQKGSLPLLQPPKRHISAKTMQIDAATRRNLELTHALSGTRNGSLLATIDQTLTAAGGRLLEHRIGSPSLDIEILNNRQNAISALIAQSAVLDKLRGHLRHIPDVARALSRLALNRGGPRDLGSIRSALRQA
;
A
#
# COMPACT_ATOMS: atom_id res chain seq x y z
N SER A 1 6.68 -17.70 13.87
CA SER A 1 5.66 -17.48 12.81
C SER A 1 4.54 -18.47 13.03
N THR A 2 3.28 -18.08 12.81
CA THR A 2 2.16 -19.04 12.88
C THR A 2 2.26 -19.97 11.67
N PRO A 3 2.41 -21.29 11.84
CA PRO A 3 2.48 -22.21 10.72
C PRO A 3 1.10 -22.33 10.03
N ILE A 4 1.10 -22.48 8.71
CA ILE A 4 -0.10 -22.77 7.90
C ILE A 4 0.10 -24.10 7.18
N SER A 5 -0.98 -24.86 6.98
CA SER A 5 -0.92 -26.18 6.38
C SER A 5 -0.72 -26.10 4.86
N ALA A 6 -0.19 -27.17 4.26
CA ALA A 6 -0.06 -27.27 2.81
C ALA A 6 -1.43 -27.15 2.09
N SER A 7 -2.51 -27.57 2.74
CA SER A 7 -3.88 -27.41 2.22
C SER A 7 -4.32 -25.95 2.06
N SER A 8 -3.72 -25.00 2.80
CA SER A 8 -3.97 -23.57 2.64
C SER A 8 -3.56 -23.05 1.25
N PHE A 9 -2.68 -23.79 0.56
CA PHE A 9 -2.16 -23.49 -0.77
C PHE A 9 -2.89 -24.24 -1.90
N ASP A 10 -3.99 -24.94 -1.63
CA ASP A 10 -4.76 -25.58 -2.70
C ASP A 10 -5.50 -24.52 -3.54
N SER A 11 -5.18 -24.43 -4.83
CA SER A 11 -5.68 -23.36 -5.71
C SER A 11 -7.20 -23.40 -5.92
N THR A 12 -7.80 -24.59 -5.90
CA THR A 12 -9.23 -24.78 -6.16
C THR A 12 -10.07 -24.33 -4.96
N SER A 13 -9.67 -24.70 -3.75
CA SER A 13 -10.30 -24.20 -2.52
C SER A 13 -9.99 -22.72 -2.26
N ALA A 14 -8.81 -22.24 -2.69
CA ALA A 14 -8.43 -20.84 -2.58
C ALA A 14 -9.39 -19.91 -3.33
N GLU A 15 -9.80 -20.26 -4.56
CA GLU A 15 -10.75 -19.44 -5.34
C GLU A 15 -12.09 -19.25 -4.59
N ASN A 16 -12.68 -20.34 -4.11
CA ASN A 16 -13.92 -20.29 -3.32
C ASN A 16 -13.76 -19.46 -2.04
N ARG A 17 -12.62 -19.59 -1.36
CA ARG A 17 -12.29 -18.78 -0.17
C ARG A 17 -12.21 -17.30 -0.51
N LEU A 18 -11.54 -16.93 -1.61
CA LEU A 18 -11.41 -15.55 -2.07
C LEU A 18 -12.78 -14.95 -2.42
N LEU A 19 -13.61 -15.66 -3.20
CA LEU A 19 -14.96 -15.21 -3.55
C LEU A 19 -15.81 -14.94 -2.31
N LYS A 20 -15.77 -15.84 -1.32
CA LYS A 20 -16.48 -15.69 -0.05
C LYS A 20 -15.95 -14.51 0.78
N THR A 21 -14.64 -14.39 0.92
CA THR A 21 -13.99 -13.34 1.72
C THR A 21 -14.27 -11.94 1.16
N PHE A 22 -14.18 -11.79 -0.16
CA PHE A 22 -14.39 -10.50 -0.83
C PHE A 22 -15.85 -10.26 -1.25
N LYS A 23 -16.74 -11.23 -1.02
CA LYS A 23 -18.17 -11.19 -1.41
C LYS A 23 -18.33 -10.90 -2.92
N LEU A 24 -17.56 -11.62 -3.74
CA LEU A 24 -17.56 -11.48 -5.19
C LEU A 24 -18.25 -12.68 -5.86
N ALA A 25 -18.87 -12.45 -7.01
CA ALA A 25 -19.43 -13.52 -7.84
C ALA A 25 -18.35 -14.20 -8.71
N THR A 26 -17.36 -13.43 -9.16
CA THR A 26 -16.21 -13.90 -9.96
C THR A 26 -14.98 -13.04 -9.63
N LEU A 27 -13.79 -13.62 -9.84
CA LEU A 27 -12.50 -12.92 -9.76
C LEU A 27 -12.08 -12.30 -11.10
N ASP A 28 -12.76 -12.60 -12.21
CA ASP A 28 -12.35 -12.18 -13.56
C ASP A 28 -12.23 -10.66 -13.70
N SER A 29 -13.14 -9.91 -13.05
CA SER A 29 -13.13 -8.44 -13.00
C SER A 29 -11.93 -7.85 -12.24
N HIS A 30 -11.19 -8.68 -11.51
CA HIS A 30 -10.03 -8.32 -10.70
C HIS A 30 -8.70 -8.81 -11.30
N GLY A 31 -8.77 -9.55 -12.41
CA GLY A 31 -7.65 -10.05 -13.20
C GLY A 31 -7.70 -11.57 -13.37
N GLY A 32 -7.20 -12.06 -14.50
CA GLY A 32 -7.01 -13.51 -14.69
C GLY A 32 -5.82 -14.01 -13.89
N PHE A 33 -6.06 -14.54 -12.70
CA PHE A 33 -5.04 -15.12 -11.81
C PHE A 33 -4.67 -16.53 -12.25
N SER A 34 -3.38 -16.85 -12.24
CA SER A 34 -2.85 -18.21 -12.40
C SER A 34 -3.12 -19.06 -11.16
N ARG A 35 -3.00 -20.39 -11.30
CA ARG A 35 -3.15 -21.33 -10.17
C ARG A 35 -2.18 -21.04 -9.01
N ALA A 36 -0.95 -20.64 -9.33
CA ALA A 36 0.05 -20.28 -8.31
C ALA A 36 -0.32 -18.97 -7.58
N GLU A 37 -0.82 -17.96 -8.31
CA GLU A 37 -1.31 -16.72 -7.69
C GLU A 37 -2.53 -16.99 -6.79
N LEU A 38 -3.49 -17.80 -7.24
CA LEU A 38 -4.65 -18.20 -6.44
C LEU A 38 -4.25 -18.95 -5.17
N SER A 39 -3.35 -19.92 -5.29
CA SER A 39 -2.77 -20.67 -4.16
C SER A 39 -2.15 -19.73 -3.11
N ALA A 40 -1.30 -18.80 -3.54
CA ALA A 40 -0.65 -17.84 -2.65
C ALA A 40 -1.66 -16.90 -1.98
N LEU A 41 -2.64 -16.38 -2.73
CA LEU A 41 -3.69 -15.51 -2.20
C LEU A 41 -4.57 -16.26 -1.18
N GLY A 42 -4.94 -17.51 -1.47
CA GLY A 42 -5.70 -18.37 -0.57
C GLY A 42 -4.99 -18.59 0.76
N ALA A 43 -3.68 -18.86 0.72
CA ALA A 43 -2.85 -19.04 1.90
C ALA A 43 -2.73 -17.77 2.74
N ILE A 44 -2.61 -16.59 2.10
CA ILE A 44 -2.61 -15.29 2.80
C ILE A 44 -3.93 -15.06 3.52
N VAL A 45 -5.07 -15.33 2.86
CA VAL A 45 -6.39 -15.16 3.48
C VAL A 45 -6.57 -16.11 4.66
N ASP A 46 -6.15 -17.37 4.54
CA ASP A 46 -6.18 -18.35 5.63
C ASP A 46 -5.37 -17.87 6.84
N TYR A 47 -4.14 -17.41 6.57
CA TYR A 47 -3.26 -16.91 7.61
C TYR A 47 -3.87 -15.71 8.35
N LEU A 48 -4.50 -14.80 7.60
CA LEU A 48 -5.19 -13.66 8.19
C LEU A 48 -6.40 -14.10 9.02
N ASP A 49 -7.16 -15.10 8.58
CA ASP A 49 -8.31 -15.61 9.33
C ASP A 49 -7.86 -16.24 10.67
N ILE A 50 -6.81 -17.07 10.64
CA ILE A 50 -6.20 -17.70 11.82
C ILE A 50 -5.66 -16.62 12.78
N THR A 51 -4.89 -15.66 12.27
CA THR A 51 -4.18 -14.69 13.13
C THR A 51 -5.07 -13.55 13.63
N GLN A 52 -6.14 -13.22 12.90
CA GLN A 52 -7.10 -12.18 13.30
C GLN A 52 -8.36 -12.77 13.96
N LYS A 53 -8.43 -14.09 14.18
CA LYS A 53 -9.54 -14.78 14.83
C LYS A 53 -10.90 -14.42 14.22
N GLY A 54 -11.02 -14.47 12.89
CA GLY A 54 -12.26 -14.16 12.18
C GLY A 54 -12.58 -12.67 12.01
N SER A 55 -11.80 -11.75 12.60
CA SER A 55 -11.94 -10.31 12.38
C SER A 55 -10.99 -9.85 11.27
N LEU A 56 -11.26 -10.26 10.04
CA LEU A 56 -10.46 -9.82 8.89
C LEU A 56 -10.52 -8.29 8.78
N PRO A 57 -9.37 -7.61 8.55
CA PRO A 57 -9.39 -6.19 8.28
C PRO A 57 -10.20 -5.91 7.01
N LEU A 58 -10.58 -4.64 6.80
CA LEU A 58 -11.16 -4.24 5.52
C LEU A 58 -10.10 -4.42 4.42
N LEU A 59 -10.17 -5.55 3.71
CA LEU A 59 -9.30 -5.86 2.59
C LEU A 59 -9.96 -5.40 1.30
N GLN A 60 -9.21 -4.69 0.47
CA GLN A 60 -9.63 -4.47 -0.90
C GLN A 60 -9.49 -5.77 -1.69
N PRO A 61 -10.37 -6.05 -2.65
CA PRO A 61 -10.19 -7.16 -3.58
C PRO A 61 -8.79 -7.15 -4.20
N PRO A 62 -8.17 -8.33 -4.37
CA PRO A 62 -6.85 -8.41 -4.97
C PRO A 62 -6.89 -7.84 -6.39
N LYS A 63 -5.80 -7.21 -6.82
CA LYS A 63 -5.63 -6.77 -8.20
C LYS A 63 -4.38 -7.43 -8.75
N ARG A 64 -4.48 -8.09 -9.90
CA ARG A 64 -3.32 -8.70 -10.52
C ARG A 64 -2.38 -7.60 -11.05
N HIS A 65 -1.18 -7.52 -10.50
CA HIS A 65 -0.15 -6.59 -10.95
C HIS A 65 0.66 -7.22 -12.09
N ILE A 66 0.49 -6.71 -13.31
CA ILE A 66 1.28 -7.16 -14.47
C ILE A 66 2.65 -6.48 -14.42
N SER A 67 3.71 -7.30 -14.28
CA SER A 67 5.10 -6.86 -14.18
C SER A 67 5.55 -5.88 -15.28
N ALA A 68 4.92 -5.88 -16.46
CA ALA A 68 5.31 -5.04 -17.59
C ALA A 68 5.18 -3.52 -17.33
N LYS A 69 4.37 -3.11 -16.35
CA LYS A 69 4.12 -1.67 -16.06
C LYS A 69 4.99 -1.09 -14.95
N THR A 70 5.90 -1.88 -14.38
CA THR A 70 6.80 -1.43 -13.32
C THR A 70 8.22 -1.93 -13.57
N MET A 71 9.20 -1.09 -13.26
CA MET A 71 10.60 -1.47 -13.39
C MET A 71 10.93 -2.57 -12.37
N GLN A 72 11.41 -3.71 -12.88
CA GLN A 72 11.96 -4.75 -12.03
C GLN A 72 13.36 -4.34 -11.59
N ILE A 73 13.55 -4.29 -10.28
CA ILE A 73 14.84 -4.01 -9.64
C ILE A 73 15.08 -5.16 -8.69
N ASP A 74 16.14 -5.93 -8.93
CA ASP A 74 16.50 -7.05 -8.06
C ASP A 74 17.00 -6.55 -6.69
N ALA A 75 17.05 -7.46 -5.72
CA ALA A 75 17.40 -7.12 -4.35
C ALA A 75 18.82 -6.55 -4.20
N ALA A 76 19.79 -7.03 -4.99
CA ALA A 76 21.16 -6.55 -4.94
C ALA A 76 21.25 -5.13 -5.49
N THR A 77 20.60 -4.85 -6.63
CA THR A 77 20.53 -3.51 -7.22
C THR A 77 19.83 -2.53 -6.27
N ARG A 78 18.70 -2.89 -5.64
CA ARG A 78 18.02 -2.06 -4.63
C ARG A 78 18.92 -1.69 -3.45
N ARG A 79 19.70 -2.67 -2.97
CA ARG A 79 20.65 -2.50 -1.86
C ARG A 79 21.83 -1.61 -2.27
N ASN A 80 22.42 -1.85 -3.43
CA ASN A 80 23.60 -1.13 -3.90
C ASN A 80 23.28 0.33 -4.27
N LEU A 81 22.05 0.60 -4.72
CA LEU A 81 21.55 1.96 -4.94
C LEU A 81 21.06 2.63 -3.65
N GLU A 82 21.11 1.93 -2.51
CA GLU A 82 20.67 2.43 -1.20
C GLU A 82 19.28 3.10 -1.25
N LEU A 83 18.33 2.50 -1.98
CA LEU A 83 17.06 3.16 -2.33
C LEU A 83 16.25 3.56 -1.10
N THR A 84 16.11 2.65 -0.13
CA THR A 84 15.35 2.87 1.11
C THR A 84 16.19 2.75 2.38
N HIS A 85 17.31 2.05 2.30
CA HIS A 85 18.25 1.82 3.40
C HIS A 85 19.67 1.92 2.84
N ALA A 86 20.57 2.52 3.62
CA ALA A 86 22.00 2.50 3.36
C ALA A 86 22.58 1.07 3.55
N LEU A 87 23.81 0.85 3.09
CA LEU A 87 24.54 -0.41 3.24
C LEU A 87 24.74 -0.80 4.72
N SER A 88 24.77 0.21 5.60
CA SER A 88 24.77 0.07 7.07
C SER A 88 23.48 -0.56 7.63
N GLY A 89 22.43 -0.69 6.81
CA GLY A 89 21.12 -1.18 7.21
C GLY A 89 20.21 -0.10 7.81
N THR A 90 20.71 1.12 8.01
CA THR A 90 19.90 2.24 8.52
C THR A 90 19.21 2.98 7.38
N ARG A 91 18.09 3.65 7.68
CA ARG A 91 17.44 4.52 6.70
C ARG A 91 18.30 5.76 6.40
N ASN A 92 19.04 6.27 7.38
CA ASN A 92 19.90 7.44 7.20
C ASN A 92 20.98 7.16 6.15
N GLY A 93 21.21 8.13 5.26
CA GLY A 93 22.13 7.98 4.13
C GLY A 93 21.52 7.34 2.87
N SER A 94 20.28 6.83 2.94
CA SER A 94 19.57 6.34 1.74
C SER A 94 19.06 7.45 0.83
N LEU A 95 18.73 7.10 -0.42
CA LEU A 95 18.02 7.99 -1.34
C LEU A 95 16.70 8.47 -0.72
N LEU A 96 15.90 7.54 -0.19
CA LEU A 96 14.62 7.88 0.45
C LEU A 96 14.79 8.87 1.60
N ALA A 97 15.79 8.71 2.46
CA ALA A 97 16.05 9.67 3.54
C ALA A 97 16.41 11.07 3.01
N THR A 98 17.08 11.13 1.86
CA THR A 98 17.49 12.39 1.24
C THR A 98 16.30 13.15 0.63
N ILE A 99 15.39 12.44 -0.03
CA ILE A 99 14.32 13.08 -0.82
C ILE A 99 12.94 13.11 -0.16
N ASP A 100 12.74 12.36 0.94
CA ASP A 100 11.46 12.34 1.64
C ASP A 100 11.20 13.64 2.41
N GLN A 101 10.54 14.58 1.73
CA GLN A 101 10.02 15.84 2.26
C GLN A 101 8.49 15.81 2.41
N THR A 102 7.92 14.61 2.54
CA THR A 102 6.48 14.44 2.65
C THR A 102 5.98 14.92 4.01
N LEU A 103 4.77 15.46 4.03
CA LEU A 103 4.17 16.07 5.23
C LEU A 103 3.22 15.13 5.98
N THR A 104 2.98 13.93 5.43
CA THR A 104 2.11 12.92 6.02
C THR A 104 2.77 11.55 5.96
N ALA A 105 2.50 10.70 6.96
CA ALA A 105 3.01 9.33 6.98
C ALA A 105 2.53 8.50 5.78
N ALA A 106 1.32 8.76 5.29
CA ALA A 106 0.80 8.14 4.06
C ALA A 106 1.59 8.57 2.82
N GLY A 107 1.97 9.85 2.73
CA GLY A 107 2.83 10.38 1.67
C GLY A 107 4.20 9.71 1.65
N GLY A 108 4.85 9.58 2.81
CA GLY A 108 6.16 8.93 2.92
C GLY A 108 6.13 7.47 2.47
N ARG A 109 5.11 6.71 2.89
CA ARG A 109 4.90 5.33 2.42
C ARG A 109 4.66 5.24 0.91
N LEU A 110 3.89 6.18 0.35
CA LEU A 110 3.65 6.23 -1.10
C LEU A 110 4.94 6.54 -1.87
N LEU A 111 5.77 7.45 -1.35
CA LEU A 111 7.07 7.79 -1.94
C LEU A 111 8.00 6.58 -1.90
N GLU A 112 8.16 5.94 -0.75
CA GLU A 112 8.95 4.71 -0.59
C GLU A 112 8.51 3.63 -1.58
N HIS A 113 7.20 3.36 -1.69
CA HIS A 113 6.65 2.42 -2.65
C HIS A 113 7.01 2.78 -4.10
N ARG A 114 6.90 4.07 -4.47
CA ARG A 114 7.18 4.53 -5.85
C ARG A 114 8.67 4.45 -6.21
N ILE A 115 9.57 4.70 -5.25
CA ILE A 115 11.02 4.52 -5.44
C ILE A 115 11.34 3.03 -5.60
N GLY A 116 10.72 2.18 -4.78
CA GLY A 116 10.91 0.74 -4.85
C GLY A 116 10.36 0.13 -6.14
N SER A 117 9.27 0.66 -6.69
CA SER A 117 8.65 0.09 -7.88
C SER A 117 8.32 1.20 -8.89
N PRO A 118 9.33 1.75 -9.59
CA PRO A 118 9.12 2.82 -10.56
C PRO A 118 8.12 2.40 -11.64
N SER A 119 7.22 3.31 -12.02
CA SER A 119 6.23 3.07 -13.07
C SER A 119 6.91 3.12 -14.44
N LEU A 120 6.57 2.17 -15.31
CA LEU A 120 6.89 2.20 -16.75
C LEU A 120 5.70 2.65 -17.60
N ASP A 121 4.54 2.86 -16.97
CA ASP A 121 3.36 3.37 -17.64
C ASP A 121 3.49 4.89 -17.90
N ILE A 122 3.57 5.26 -19.19
CA ILE A 122 3.81 6.63 -19.63
C ILE A 122 2.68 7.59 -19.23
N GLU A 123 1.43 7.14 -19.19
CA GLU A 123 0.30 7.97 -18.78
C GLU A 123 0.42 8.33 -17.30
N ILE A 124 0.78 7.35 -16.47
CA ILE A 124 1.03 7.57 -15.04
C ILE A 124 2.20 8.56 -14.84
N LEU A 125 3.28 8.42 -15.62
CA LEU A 125 4.44 9.31 -15.52
C LEU A 125 4.07 10.75 -15.91
N ASN A 126 3.40 10.94 -17.05
CA ASN A 126 2.95 12.25 -17.53
C ASN A 126 1.99 12.90 -16.53
N ASN A 127 1.00 12.16 -16.01
CA ASN A 127 0.06 12.69 -15.02
C ASN A 127 0.77 13.18 -13.74
N ARG A 128 1.79 12.44 -13.27
CA ARG A 128 2.60 12.87 -12.12
C ARG A 128 3.41 14.13 -12.44
N GLN A 129 4.07 14.18 -13.59
CA GLN A 129 4.87 15.33 -14.01
C GLN A 129 3.99 16.58 -14.17
N ASN A 130 2.82 16.45 -14.82
CA ASN A 130 1.86 17.54 -14.98
C ASN A 130 1.37 18.07 -13.63
N ALA A 131 1.04 17.18 -12.69
CA ALA A 131 0.62 17.59 -11.35
C ALA A 131 1.73 18.35 -10.60
N ILE A 132 2.98 17.90 -10.71
CA ILE A 132 4.14 18.59 -10.13
C ILE A 132 4.32 19.98 -10.77
N SER A 133 4.33 20.06 -12.10
CA SER A 133 4.50 21.31 -12.83
C SER A 133 3.39 22.32 -12.49
N ALA A 134 2.14 21.87 -12.42
CA ALA A 134 1.01 22.72 -12.05
C ALA A 134 1.14 23.30 -10.63
N LEU A 135 1.59 22.49 -9.66
CA LEU A 135 1.81 22.92 -8.28
C LEU A 135 3.00 23.87 -8.15
N ILE A 136 4.09 23.62 -8.88
CA ILE A 136 5.27 24.52 -8.89
C ILE A 136 4.92 25.87 -9.51
N ALA A 137 4.11 25.89 -10.57
CA ALA A 137 3.65 27.13 -11.21
C ALA A 137 2.75 27.99 -10.32
N GLN A 138 2.15 27.42 -9.26
CA GLN A 138 1.23 28.10 -8.34
C GLN A 138 1.74 28.00 -6.90
N SER A 139 2.87 28.64 -6.59
CA SER A 139 3.52 28.57 -5.27
C SER A 139 2.59 28.85 -4.09
N ALA A 140 1.72 29.87 -4.19
CA ALA A 140 0.76 30.20 -3.14
C ALA A 140 -0.27 29.08 -2.89
N VAL A 141 -0.68 28.35 -3.93
CA VAL A 141 -1.56 27.18 -3.81
C VAL A 141 -0.80 26.02 -3.17
N LEU A 142 0.44 25.79 -3.60
CA LEU A 142 1.31 24.76 -3.02
C LEU A 142 1.55 25.01 -1.52
N ASP A 143 1.83 26.24 -1.10
CA ASP A 143 2.07 26.57 0.31
C ASP A 143 0.81 26.36 1.16
N LYS A 144 -0.36 26.79 0.68
CA LYS A 144 -1.65 26.50 1.34
C LYS A 144 -1.90 25.00 1.48
N LEU A 145 -1.70 24.25 0.39
CA LEU A 145 -1.86 22.79 0.40
C LEU A 145 -0.90 22.13 1.40
N ARG A 146 0.37 22.54 1.42
CA ARG A 146 1.36 22.05 2.39
C ARG A 146 0.95 22.39 3.83
N GLY A 147 0.41 23.58 4.06
CA GLY A 147 -0.16 23.99 5.35
C GLY A 147 -1.24 23.02 5.83
N HIS A 148 -2.21 22.69 4.97
CA HIS A 148 -3.26 21.74 5.31
C HIS A 148 -2.72 20.32 5.55
N LEU A 149 -1.84 19.82 4.67
CA LEU A 149 -1.29 18.46 4.74
C LEU A 149 -0.51 18.21 6.06
N ARG A 150 0.20 19.20 6.60
CA ARG A 150 0.93 19.07 7.89
C ARG A 150 0.03 18.69 9.06
N HIS A 151 -1.25 19.05 8.99
CA HIS A 151 -2.21 18.81 10.06
C HIS A 151 -3.05 17.55 9.85
N ILE A 152 -2.85 16.83 8.74
CA ILE A 152 -3.56 15.58 8.49
C ILE A 152 -2.87 14.43 9.26
N PRO A 153 -3.56 13.80 10.23
CA PRO A 153 -3.00 12.66 10.96
C PRO A 153 -2.95 11.40 10.09
N ASP A 154 -2.35 10.32 10.58
CA ASP A 154 -2.31 9.03 9.86
C ASP A 154 -3.68 8.31 9.91
N VAL A 155 -4.61 8.78 9.07
CA VAL A 155 -5.98 8.29 8.95
C VAL A 155 -6.03 6.82 8.57
N ALA A 156 -5.14 6.37 7.67
CA ALA A 156 -5.12 4.99 7.20
C ALA A 156 -4.89 3.99 8.35
N ARG A 157 -3.98 4.31 9.28
CA ARG A 157 -3.77 3.49 10.48
C ARG A 157 -4.94 3.54 11.44
N ALA A 158 -5.52 4.73 11.66
CA ALA A 158 -6.69 4.87 12.52
C ALA A 158 -7.89 4.06 12.01
N LEU A 159 -8.18 4.15 10.72
CA LEU A 159 -9.22 3.35 10.04
C LEU A 159 -8.94 1.85 10.16
N SER A 160 -7.70 1.41 9.92
CA SER A 160 -7.33 -0.01 10.03
C SER A 160 -7.57 -0.56 11.45
N ARG A 161 -7.20 0.20 12.50
CA ARG A 161 -7.45 -0.21 13.89
C ARG A 161 -8.94 -0.28 14.22
N LEU A 162 -9.72 0.71 13.79
CA LEU A 162 -11.16 0.73 14.03
C LEU A 162 -11.89 -0.40 13.31
N ALA A 163 -11.52 -0.69 12.05
CA ALA A 163 -12.10 -1.81 11.29
C ALA A 163 -11.84 -3.17 11.95
N LEU A 164 -10.73 -3.29 12.70
CA LEU A 164 -10.38 -4.49 13.46
C LEU A 164 -10.94 -4.52 14.88
N ASN A 165 -11.82 -3.58 15.26
CA ASN A 165 -12.29 -3.39 16.64
C ASN A 165 -11.15 -3.26 17.67
N ARG A 166 -10.01 -2.72 17.24
CA ARG A 166 -8.82 -2.45 18.07
C ARG A 166 -8.54 -0.96 18.24
N GLY A 167 -9.33 -0.12 17.59
CA GLY A 167 -9.25 1.34 17.71
C GLY A 167 -10.05 1.87 18.88
N GLY A 168 -9.74 3.10 19.31
CA GLY A 168 -10.42 3.78 20.41
C GLY A 168 -10.86 5.20 20.07
N PRO A 169 -11.33 5.98 21.07
CA PRO A 169 -11.80 7.36 20.86
C PRO A 169 -10.78 8.29 20.18
N ARG A 170 -9.48 8.05 20.40
CA ARG A 170 -8.39 8.80 19.74
C ARG A 170 -8.34 8.55 18.23
N ASP A 171 -8.64 7.34 17.77
CA ASP A 171 -8.69 7.01 16.34
C ASP A 171 -9.85 7.73 15.65
N LEU A 172 -11.03 7.73 16.28
CA LEU A 172 -12.19 8.49 15.81
C LEU A 172 -11.92 10.00 15.79
N GLY A 173 -11.28 10.51 16.84
CA GLY A 173 -10.83 11.90 16.90
C GLY A 173 -9.86 12.27 15.78
N SER A 174 -8.92 11.39 15.46
CA SER A 174 -7.96 11.53 14.35
C SER A 174 -8.67 11.62 13.00
N ILE A 175 -9.62 10.71 12.74
CA ILE A 175 -10.42 10.73 11.49
C ILE A 175 -11.24 12.02 11.40
N ARG A 176 -11.92 12.41 12.48
CA ARG A 176 -12.69 13.68 12.53
C ARG A 176 -11.80 14.89 12.22
N SER A 177 -10.62 14.97 12.83
CA SER A 177 -9.68 16.06 12.60
C SER A 177 -9.21 16.10 11.15
N ALA A 178 -8.92 14.94 10.54
CA ALA A 178 -8.55 14.86 9.14
C ALA A 178 -9.67 15.35 8.21
N LEU A 179 -10.92 14.94 8.47
CA LEU A 179 -12.08 15.36 7.67
C LEU A 179 -12.40 16.86 7.79
N ARG A 180 -12.06 17.50 8.91
CA ARG A 180 -12.20 18.96 9.04
C ARG A 180 -11.13 19.75 8.29
N GLN A 181 -10.01 19.10 7.96
CA GLN A 181 -8.86 19.71 7.30
C GLN A 181 -8.87 19.51 5.78
N ALA A 182 -9.62 18.51 5.30
CA ALA A 182 -9.86 18.19 3.89
C ALA A 182 -10.96 19.08 3.31
#